data_AF-A0A699Z4E6-F1
#
_entry.id   AF-A0A699Z4E6-F1
#
_cell.length_a   1.000
_cell.length_b   1.000
_cell.length_c   1.000
_cell.angle_alpha   90.00
_cell.angle_beta   90.00
_cell.angle_gamma   90.00
#
_symmetry.space_group_name_H-M   'P 1'
#
loop_
_entity.id
_entity.type
_entity.pdbx_description
1 polymer ?
#
loop_
_entity_poly.entity_id
_entity_poly.type
_entity_poly.pdbx_seq_one_letter_code
_entity_poly.pdbx_strand_id
1 'polypeptide(L)'
;MPLIYSFVARDSTVLAEYTQYSAYLVVADEAYGRQIPFAFLERVRDEFDEKYADKGRASPAHSLDRAFGPRLKSHMDYCMAHPEEISKVAAVQKRVNEVKDVMVENIEKVLERGERIELLVDKADGLATQ
;
A
#
# COMPACT_ATOMS: atom_id res chain seq x y z
N MET A 1 -1.35 11.59 -10.66
CA MET A 1 -0.23 10.63 -10.75
C MET A 1 -0.10 9.99 -9.37
N PRO A 2 -0.25 8.66 -9.23
CA PRO A 2 -0.13 8.01 -7.93
C PRO A 2 1.32 8.08 -7.43
N LEU A 3 1.50 8.43 -6.17
CA LEU A 3 2.81 8.43 -5.50
C LEU A 3 2.98 7.08 -4.82
N ILE A 4 4.09 6.42 -5.12
CA ILE A 4 4.47 5.15 -4.50
C ILE A 4 5.67 5.38 -3.61
N TYR A 5 5.50 5.08 -2.33
CA TYR A 5 6.57 5.05 -1.35
C TYR A 5 6.95 3.60 -1.04
N SER A 6 8.23 3.38 -0.81
CA SER A 6 8.75 2.11 -0.31
C SER A 6 9.59 2.36 0.92
N PHE A 7 9.37 1.52 1.94
CA PHE A 7 10.17 1.55 3.15
C PHE A 7 10.80 0.19 3.39
N VAL A 8 12.02 0.17 3.90
CA VAL A 8 12.66 -1.07 4.35
C VAL A 8 12.85 -1.00 5.86
N ALA A 9 12.43 -2.08 6.53
CA ALA A 9 12.49 -2.23 7.97
C ALA A 9 12.79 -3.69 8.31
N ARG A 10 13.95 -3.97 8.93
CA ARG A 10 14.32 -5.29 9.49
C ARG A 10 13.86 -6.48 8.62
N ASP A 11 14.52 -6.66 7.48
CA ASP A 11 14.26 -7.74 6.50
C ASP A 11 12.85 -7.74 5.89
N SER A 12 12.08 -6.66 6.06
CA SER A 12 10.78 -6.45 5.41
C SER A 12 10.80 -5.23 4.50
N THR A 13 10.16 -5.35 3.35
CA THR A 13 9.83 -4.24 2.46
C THR A 13 8.35 -3.89 2.61
N VAL A 14 8.09 -2.62 2.91
CA VAL A 14 6.76 -2.01 2.89
C VAL A 14 6.62 -1.25 1.57
N LEU A 15 5.50 -1.42 0.88
CA LEU A 15 5.10 -0.59 -0.25
C LEU A 15 3.78 0.10 0.08
N ALA A 16 3.71 1.39 -0.21
CA ALA A 16 2.51 2.19 -0.04
C ALA A 16 2.23 2.94 -1.34
N GLU A 17 1.01 2.79 -1.87
CA GLU A 17 0.51 3.55 -3.01
C GLU A 17 -0.60 4.49 -2.54
N TYR A 18 -0.43 5.79 -2.84
CA TYR A 18 -1.41 6.82 -2.50
C TYR A 18 -2.14 7.31 -3.74
N THR A 19 -3.47 7.23 -3.68
CA THR A 19 -4.37 7.91 -4.60
C THR A 19 -5.00 9.11 -3.90
N GLN A 20 -5.79 9.91 -4.63
CA GLN A 20 -6.42 11.12 -4.07
C GLN A 20 -7.38 10.82 -2.91
N TYR A 21 -7.93 9.60 -2.82
CA TYR A 21 -8.97 9.25 -1.84
C TYR A 21 -8.70 7.93 -1.11
N SER A 22 -7.64 7.21 -1.44
CA SER A 22 -7.35 5.89 -0.86
C SER A 22 -5.85 5.66 -0.77
N ALA A 23 -5.45 4.95 0.28
CA ALA A 23 -4.08 4.50 0.46
C ALA A 23 -4.08 2.97 0.49
N TYR A 24 -3.17 2.37 -0.26
CA TYR A 24 -2.98 0.92 -0.33
C TYR A 24 -1.61 0.58 0.22
N LEU A 25 -1.52 -0.36 1.15
CA LEU A 25 -0.28 -0.72 1.82
C LEU A 25 -0.10 -2.24 1.86
N VAL A 26 1.13 -2.69 1.58
CA VAL A 26 1.55 -4.08 1.74
C VAL A 26 2.89 -4.12 2.45
N VAL A 27 3.04 -5.11 3.33
CA VAL A 27 4.31 -5.46 3.96
C VAL A 27 4.66 -6.87 3.51
N ALA A 28 5.88 -7.05 3.02
CA ALA A 28 6.40 -8.35 2.61
C ALA A 28 7.82 -8.53 3.12
N ASP A 29 8.22 -9.78 3.35
CA ASP A 29 9.63 -10.10 3.57
C ASP A 29 10.46 -9.67 2.35
N GLU A 30 11.65 -9.13 2.59
CA GLU A 30 12.57 -8.65 1.56
C GLU A 30 12.92 -9.75 0.54
N ALA A 31 12.89 -11.02 0.94
CA ALA A 31 13.11 -12.17 0.06
C ALA A 31 12.09 -12.28 -1.09
N TYR A 32 10.87 -11.73 -0.93
CA TYR A 32 9.88 -11.69 -2.01
C TYR A 32 10.17 -10.61 -3.06
N GLY A 33 11.16 -9.75 -2.80
CA GLY A 33 11.46 -8.59 -3.63
C GLY A 33 10.27 -7.65 -3.76
N ARG A 34 10.31 -6.80 -4.79
CA ARG A 34 9.30 -5.74 -4.99
C ARG A 34 8.21 -6.11 -5.98
N GLN A 35 8.50 -6.99 -6.94
CA GLN A 35 7.57 -7.27 -8.05
C GLN A 35 6.27 -7.92 -7.58
N ILE A 36 6.36 -8.90 -6.67
CA ILE A 36 5.18 -9.61 -6.15
C ILE A 36 4.32 -8.67 -5.29
N PRO A 37 4.87 -7.94 -4.29
CA PRO A 37 4.07 -7.00 -3.51
C PRO A 37 3.49 -5.85 -4.35
N PHE A 38 4.21 -5.37 -5.38
CA PHE A 38 3.67 -4.38 -6.32
C PHE A 38 2.48 -4.90 -7.09
N ALA A 39 2.60 -6.08 -7.70
CA ALA A 39 1.51 -6.66 -8.47
C ALA A 39 0.29 -6.96 -7.59
N PHE A 40 0.52 -7.38 -6.35
CA PHE A 40 -0.55 -7.52 -5.36
C PHE A 40 -1.28 -6.20 -5.11
N LEU A 41 -0.55 -5.12 -4.78
CA LEU A 41 -1.14 -3.80 -4.56
C LEU A 41 -1.92 -3.32 -5.78
N GLU A 42 -1.38 -3.52 -6.97
CA GLU A 42 -2.00 -3.07 -8.21
C GLU A 42 -3.35 -3.75 -8.45
N ARG A 43 -3.42 -5.08 -8.26
CA ARG A 43 -4.68 -5.84 -8.37
C ARG A 43 -5.70 -5.47 -7.31
N VAL A 44 -5.23 -5.23 -6.08
CA VAL A 44 -6.10 -4.80 -4.96
C VAL A 44 -6.68 -3.43 -5.24
N ARG A 45 -5.86 -2.48 -5.68
CA ARG A 45 -6.30 -1.14 -6.07
C ARG A 45 -7.32 -1.22 -7.19
N ASP A 46 -7.02 -1.92 -8.27
CA ASP A 46 -7.90 -1.96 -9.44
C ASP A 46 -9.26 -2.57 -9.09
N GLU A 47 -9.31 -3.66 -8.31
CA GLU A 47 -10.59 -4.22 -7.87
C GLU A 47 -11.34 -3.29 -6.89
N PHE A 48 -10.62 -2.63 -5.97
CA PHE A 48 -11.24 -1.72 -5.01
C PHE A 48 -11.81 -0.50 -5.73
N ASP A 49 -11.05 0.10 -6.63
CA ASP A 49 -11.44 1.29 -7.39
C ASP A 49 -12.62 0.98 -8.32
N GLU A 50 -12.67 -0.23 -8.92
CA GLU A 50 -13.77 -0.64 -9.81
C GLU A 50 -15.09 -0.89 -9.04
N LYS A 51 -15.02 -1.55 -7.88
CA LYS A 51 -16.22 -2.12 -7.23
C LYS A 51 -16.63 -1.43 -5.92
N TYR A 52 -15.72 -0.70 -5.30
CA TYR A 52 -15.86 -0.21 -3.93
C TYR A 52 -15.56 1.29 -3.76
N ALA A 53 -14.96 1.97 -4.74
CA ALA A 53 -14.54 3.39 -4.57
C ALA A 53 -15.68 4.32 -4.13
N ASP A 54 -16.87 4.17 -4.72
CA ASP A 54 -18.04 4.99 -4.40
C ASP A 54 -18.56 4.73 -2.98
N LYS A 55 -18.43 3.49 -2.50
CA LYS A 55 -18.83 3.09 -1.14
C LYS A 55 -17.77 3.47 -0.13
N GLY A 56 -16.49 3.36 -0.47
CA GLY A 56 -15.36 3.57 0.43
C GLY A 56 -15.23 5.02 0.91
N ARG A 57 -15.52 6.01 0.06
CA ARG A 57 -15.27 7.44 0.35
C ARG A 57 -16.00 8.02 1.56
N ALA A 58 -17.18 7.50 1.89
CA ALA A 58 -18.01 7.99 2.99
C ALA A 58 -18.31 6.92 4.03
N SER A 59 -17.68 5.74 3.92
CA SER A 59 -17.98 4.65 4.83
C SER A 59 -17.13 4.75 6.11
N PRO A 60 -17.70 4.39 7.27
CA PRO A 60 -16.95 4.24 8.51
C PRO A 60 -15.80 3.24 8.35
N ALA A 61 -14.77 3.37 9.19
CA ALA A 61 -13.69 2.39 9.28
C ALA A 61 -14.25 0.96 9.43
N HIS A 62 -13.57 -0.01 8.81
CA HIS A 62 -13.91 -1.45 8.87
C HIS A 62 -15.23 -1.88 8.23
N SER A 63 -16.00 -0.95 7.67
CA SER A 63 -17.29 -1.23 7.01
C SER A 63 -17.21 -2.21 5.84
N LEU A 64 -16.06 -2.29 5.17
CA LEU A 64 -15.84 -3.12 3.98
C LEU A 64 -15.05 -4.42 4.27
N ASP A 65 -14.58 -4.64 5.50
CA ASP A 65 -13.68 -5.75 5.84
C ASP A 65 -14.28 -7.12 5.48
N ARG A 66 -15.57 -7.30 5.77
CA ARG A 66 -16.27 -8.56 5.44
C ARG A 66 -16.43 -8.79 3.94
N ALA A 67 -16.56 -7.72 3.17
CA ALA A 67 -16.79 -7.80 1.72
C ALA A 67 -15.47 -7.92 0.94
N PHE A 68 -14.43 -7.20 1.38
CA PHE A 68 -13.18 -7.07 0.66
C PHE A 68 -12.03 -7.90 1.26
N GLY A 69 -12.07 -8.22 2.55
CA GLY A 69 -11.08 -9.07 3.22
C GLY A 69 -10.82 -10.41 2.52
N PRO A 70 -11.87 -11.17 2.11
CA PRO A 70 -11.67 -12.41 1.34
C PRO A 70 -10.99 -12.19 -0.02
N ARG A 71 -11.19 -11.01 -0.65
CA ARG A 71 -10.55 -10.64 -1.92
C ARG A 71 -9.07 -10.36 -1.72
N LEU A 72 -8.70 -9.65 -0.66
CA LEU A 72 -7.30 -9.45 -0.28
C LEU A 72 -6.56 -10.78 -0.14
N LYS A 73 -7.15 -11.74 0.58
CA LYS A 73 -6.56 -13.08 0.72
C LYS A 73 -6.41 -13.78 -0.63
N SER A 74 -7.46 -13.77 -1.46
CA SER A 74 -7.43 -14.41 -2.78
C SER A 74 -6.35 -13.82 -3.69
N HIS A 75 -6.15 -12.50 -3.69
CA HIS A 75 -5.10 -11.86 -4.48
C HIS A 75 -3.72 -12.19 -3.96
N MET A 76 -3.55 -12.27 -2.63
CA MET A 76 -2.29 -12.66 -2.00
C MET A 76 -1.91 -14.09 -2.39
N ASP A 77 -2.84 -15.04 -2.22
CA ASP A 77 -2.64 -16.44 -2.59
C ASP A 77 -2.30 -16.59 -4.08
N TYR A 78 -2.98 -15.84 -4.96
CA TYR A 78 -2.69 -15.85 -6.41
C TYR A 78 -1.28 -15.34 -6.73
N CYS A 79 -0.87 -14.22 -6.14
CA CYS A 79 0.44 -13.63 -6.40
C CYS A 79 1.58 -14.52 -5.90
N MET A 80 1.37 -15.27 -4.81
CA MET A 80 2.33 -16.25 -4.30
C MET A 80 2.35 -17.55 -5.12
N ALA A 81 1.22 -18.00 -5.64
CA ALA A 81 1.12 -19.23 -6.43
C ALA A 81 1.63 -19.08 -7.87
N HIS A 82 1.61 -17.86 -8.42
CA HIS A 82 1.94 -17.60 -9.82
C HIS A 82 3.08 -16.56 -10.03
N PRO A 83 4.25 -16.69 -9.36
CA PRO A 83 5.32 -15.69 -9.44
C PRO A 83 5.87 -15.52 -10.87
N GLU A 84 5.89 -16.58 -11.67
CA GLU A 84 6.30 -16.60 -13.08
C GLU A 84 5.45 -15.67 -13.96
N GLU A 85 4.12 -15.70 -13.76
CA GLU A 85 3.17 -14.88 -14.50
C GLU A 85 3.29 -13.42 -14.08
N ILE A 86 3.35 -13.19 -12.77
CA ILE A 86 3.57 -11.85 -12.21
C ILE A 86 4.87 -11.25 -12.75
N SER A 87 5.95 -12.02 -12.82
CA SER A 87 7.23 -11.56 -13.37
C SER A 87 7.15 -11.23 -14.86
N LYS A 88 6.43 -12.03 -15.66
CA LYS A 88 6.23 -11.77 -17.11
C LYS A 88 5.40 -10.52 -17.35
N VAL A 89 4.28 -10.37 -16.64
CA VAL A 89 3.44 -9.17 -16.72
C VAL A 89 4.24 -7.97 -16.24
N ALA A 90 4.96 -8.08 -15.12
CA ALA A 90 5.83 -7.02 -14.62
C ALA A 90 6.95 -6.65 -15.61
N ALA A 91 7.52 -7.60 -16.36
CA ALA A 91 8.55 -7.33 -17.36
C ALA A 91 8.00 -6.57 -18.57
N VAL A 92 6.78 -6.87 -19.00
CA VAL A 92 6.06 -6.13 -20.05
C VAL A 92 5.64 -4.76 -19.53
N GLN A 93 5.09 -4.71 -18.32
CA GLN A 93 4.66 -3.49 -17.66
C GLN A 93 5.84 -2.58 -17.32
N LYS A 94 7.04 -3.11 -17.04
CA LYS A 94 8.27 -2.35 -16.83
C LYS A 94 8.66 -1.53 -18.06
N ARG A 95 8.37 -2.00 -19.29
CA ARG A 95 8.53 -1.19 -20.51
C ARG A 95 7.55 -0.02 -20.59
N VAL A 96 6.46 -0.05 -19.82
CA VAL A 96 5.43 1.00 -19.73
C VAL A 96 5.59 1.86 -18.46
N ASN A 97 6.16 1.31 -17.38
CA ASN A 97 6.16 1.86 -16.01
C ASN A 97 7.57 2.15 -15.45
N GLU A 98 8.55 2.52 -16.27
CA GLU A 98 9.78 3.21 -15.78
C GLU A 98 9.46 4.51 -14.96
N VAL A 99 8.18 4.89 -14.81
CA VAL A 99 7.64 6.22 -14.45
C VAL A 99 6.93 6.29 -13.08
N LYS A 100 6.81 5.19 -12.31
CA LYS A 100 6.48 5.36 -10.88
C LYS A 100 7.80 5.42 -10.12
N ASP A 101 8.32 6.62 -9.87
CA ASP A 101 9.52 6.85 -9.05
C ASP A 101 9.29 6.32 -7.63
N VAL A 102 9.53 5.02 -7.43
CA VAL A 102 9.41 4.38 -6.13
C VAL A 102 10.55 4.90 -5.26
N MET A 103 10.25 5.85 -4.39
CA MET A 103 11.22 6.36 -3.42
C MET A 103 11.39 5.33 -2.31
N VAL A 104 12.62 4.85 -2.11
CA VAL A 104 12.97 3.90 -1.04
C VAL A 104 13.63 4.68 0.10
N GLU A 105 13.03 4.67 1.29
CA GLU A 105 13.62 5.22 2.51
C GLU A 105 13.63 4.18 3.65
N ASN A 106 14.60 4.21 4.57
CA ASN A 106 14.58 3.33 5.74
C ASN A 106 13.53 3.84 6.74
N ILE A 107 12.77 2.93 7.36
CA ILE A 107 11.73 3.34 8.31
C ILE A 107 12.28 4.18 9.47
N GLU A 108 13.49 3.86 9.97
CA GLU A 108 14.15 4.60 11.05
C GLU A 108 14.40 6.07 10.66
N LYS A 109 14.86 6.32 9.43
CA LYS A 109 15.12 7.67 8.92
C LYS A 109 13.83 8.47 8.66
N VAL A 110 12.74 7.77 8.33
CA VAL A 110 11.42 8.38 8.12
C VAL A 110 10.80 8.75 9.46
N LEU A 111 10.93 7.90 10.47
CA LEU A 111 10.50 8.18 11.84
C LEU A 111 11.26 9.37 12.45
N GLU A 112 12.57 9.48 12.22
CA GLU A 112 13.37 10.66 12.64
C GLU A 112 12.87 11.98 12.00
N ARG A 113 12.30 11.92 10.80
CA ARG A 113 11.63 13.08 10.16
C ARG A 113 10.20 13.28 10.69
N GLY A 114 9.52 12.20 11.07
CA GLY A 114 8.12 12.14 11.49
C GLY A 114 7.85 12.50 12.96
N GLU A 115 8.82 12.39 13.87
CA GLU A 115 8.68 12.83 15.27
C GLU A 115 8.34 14.33 15.41
N ARG A 116 8.62 15.15 14.39
CA ARG A 116 8.15 16.55 14.34
C ARG A 116 6.66 16.69 14.00
N ILE A 117 6.04 15.67 13.40
CA ILE A 117 4.63 15.69 12.97
C ILE A 117 3.72 15.17 14.09
N GLU A 118 4.17 14.22 14.91
CA GLU A 118 3.40 13.69 16.05
C GLU A 118 3.18 14.74 17.15
N LEU A 119 4.08 15.72 17.29
CA LEU A 119 3.91 16.88 18.17
C LEU A 119 2.72 17.80 17.82
N LEU A 120 2.02 17.57 16.71
CA LEU A 120 0.79 18.29 16.34
C LEU A 120 -0.50 17.52 16.67
N VAL A 121 -0.43 16.22 16.96
CA VAL A 121 -1.61 15.42 17.36
C VAL A 121 -1.89 15.57 18.86
N ASP A 122 -0.86 15.72 19.68
CA ASP A 122 -0.99 15.94 21.14
C ASP A 122 -1.74 17.24 21.51
N LYS A 123 -1.85 18.22 20.59
CA LYS A 123 -2.65 19.44 20.83
C LYS A 123 -4.13 19.31 20.47
N ALA A 124 -4.55 18.25 19.78
CA ALA A 124 -5.97 18.00 19.48
C ALA A 124 -6.67 17.28 20.64
N ASP A 125 -5.96 16.38 21.35
CA ASP A 125 -6.52 15.68 22.51
C ASP A 125 -6.70 16.58 23.75
N GLY A 126 -6.00 17.72 23.80
CA GLY A 126 -6.18 18.75 24.83
C GLY A 126 -7.49 19.56 24.72
N LEU A 127 -8.28 19.40 23.65
CA LEU A 127 -9.56 20.11 23.44
C LEU A 127 -10.80 19.21 23.52
N ALA A 128 -10.62 17.88 23.61
CA ALA A 128 -11.72 16.93 23.82
C ALA A 128 -12.05 16.71 25.32
N THR A 129 -11.35 17.38 26.22
CA THR A 129 -11.60 17.35 27.67
C THR A 129 -11.94 18.75 28.20
N GLN A 130 -13.06 19.30 27.73
CA GLN A 130 -13.86 20.32 28.45
C GLN A 130 -15.34 20.11 28.20
#